data_AF-A0A945U524-F1
#
_entry.id   AF-A0A945U524-F1
#
_cell.length_a   1.000
_cell.length_b   1.000
_cell.length_c   1.000
_cell.angle_alpha   90.00
_cell.angle_beta   90.00
_cell.angle_gamma   90.00
#
_symmetry.space_group_name_H-M   'P 1'
#
loop_
_entity.id
_entity.type
_entity.pdbx_description
1 polymer ?
#
loop_
_entity_poly.entity_id
_entity_poly.type
_entity_poly.pdbx_seq_one_letter_code
_entity_poly.pdbx_strand_id
1 'polypeptide(L)'
;EVLLSQLDKYDELENNVNFLSEFSQRGGKFADMAGFVRYNEDGEEVLSFGKYRDITLKQIWNDNPGYFSWINNADFPLYTKNVMRNFATKMKLENKFKN
;
A
#
# COMPACT_ATOMS: atom_id res chain seq x y z
N GLU A 1 22.52 20.70 -11.16
CA GLU A 1 22.67 19.25 -10.96
C GLU A 1 23.13 19.01 -9.52
N VAL A 2 22.20 18.75 -8.60
CA VAL A 2 22.44 18.71 -7.14
C VAL A 2 22.83 17.30 -6.65
N LEU A 3 22.73 16.31 -7.54
CA LEU A 3 22.95 14.89 -7.22
C LEU A 3 24.43 14.54 -7.07
N LEU A 4 25.31 15.16 -7.85
CA LEU A 4 26.75 14.88 -7.83
C LEU A 4 27.43 15.38 -6.55
N SER A 5 26.98 16.49 -5.96
CA SER A 5 27.61 17.10 -4.78
C SER A 5 27.30 16.39 -3.45
N GLN A 6 26.39 15.40 -3.44
CA GLN A 6 26.04 14.62 -2.24
C GLN A 6 26.91 13.36 -2.08
N LEU A 7 27.71 12.98 -3.10
CA LEU A 7 28.54 11.78 -3.07
C LEU A 7 29.86 11.97 -2.30
N ASP A 8 30.30 13.21 -2.06
CA ASP A 8 31.59 13.52 -1.42
C ASP A 8 31.60 13.43 0.12
N LYS A 9 30.55 12.90 0.77
CA LYS A 9 30.44 12.90 2.24
C LYS A 9 30.63 11.54 2.92
N TYR A 10 30.78 10.44 2.19
CA TYR A 10 30.89 9.12 2.83
C TYR A 10 31.84 8.20 2.06
N ASP A 11 33.12 8.19 2.47
CA ASP A 11 34.13 7.19 2.08
C ASP A 11 33.82 5.77 2.58
N GLU A 12 32.65 5.54 3.19
CA GLU A 12 32.24 4.28 3.81
C GLU A 12 31.02 3.63 3.13
N LEU A 13 30.60 4.10 1.96
CA LEU A 13 29.49 3.49 1.21
C LEU A 13 29.96 2.26 0.42
N GLU A 14 30.36 1.22 1.15
CA GLU A 14 30.24 -0.14 0.64
C GLU A 14 28.75 -0.40 0.36
N ASN A 15 28.42 -0.43 -0.94
CA ASN A 15 27.37 -1.15 -1.66
C ASN A 15 26.41 -2.06 -0.85
N ASN A 16 25.78 -1.55 0.20
CA ASN A 16 24.86 -2.33 1.02
C ASN A 16 23.46 -2.29 0.42
N VAL A 17 23.28 -3.09 -0.64
CA VAL A 17 21.97 -3.38 -1.25
C VAL A 17 20.96 -3.83 -0.18
N ASN A 18 21.41 -4.50 0.89
CA ASN A 18 20.52 -4.92 1.98
C ASN A 18 20.04 -3.73 2.81
N PHE A 19 20.89 -2.73 3.11
CA PHE A 19 20.48 -1.51 3.79
C PHE A 19 19.53 -0.68 2.94
N LEU A 20 19.76 -0.58 1.62
CA LEU A 20 18.83 0.08 0.70
C LEU A 20 17.51 -0.67 0.57
N SER A 21 17.54 -2.01 0.56
CA SER A 21 16.36 -2.87 0.56
C SER A 21 15.57 -2.74 1.87
N GLU A 22 16.24 -2.78 3.02
CA GLU A 22 15.65 -2.59 4.35
C GLU A 22 15.15 -1.16 4.54
N PHE A 23 15.89 -0.13 4.09
CA PHE A 23 15.47 1.27 4.14
C PHE A 23 14.27 1.54 3.21
N SER A 24 14.24 0.92 2.03
CA SER A 24 13.05 0.96 1.16
C SER A 24 11.86 0.22 1.80
N GLN A 25 12.12 -0.82 2.60
CA GLN A 25 11.12 -1.56 3.37
C GLN A 25 10.72 -0.88 4.69
N ARG A 26 11.47 0.12 5.19
CA ARG A 26 11.08 0.91 6.39
C ARG A 26 9.77 1.70 6.19
N GLY A 27 9.31 1.86 4.95
CA GLY A 27 7.97 2.37 4.61
C GLY A 27 6.82 1.36 4.76
N GLY A 28 7.14 0.10 5.09
CA GLY A 28 6.20 -1.02 5.20
C GLY A 28 6.14 -1.87 3.93
N LYS A 29 5.61 -3.09 4.06
CA LYS A 29 5.33 -3.96 2.92
C LYS A 29 4.10 -3.40 2.21
N PHE A 30 4.27 -2.80 1.04
CA PHE A 30 3.15 -2.26 0.28
C PHE A 30 2.39 -3.37 -0.45
N ALA A 31 1.06 -3.30 -0.43
CA ALA A 31 0.21 -4.19 -1.21
C ALA A 31 0.07 -3.71 -2.66
N ASP A 32 0.45 -2.46 -2.93
CA ASP A 32 0.42 -1.83 -4.23
C ASP A 32 1.70 -1.00 -4.49
N MET A 33 2.06 -0.79 -5.76
CA MET A 33 3.35 -0.16 -6.11
C MET A 33 3.42 1.36 -5.85
N ALA A 34 2.30 2.04 -5.60
CA ALA A 34 2.26 3.48 -5.27
C ALA A 34 2.40 3.71 -3.76
N GLY A 35 2.23 2.66 -2.97
CA GLY A 35 2.14 2.75 -1.52
C GLY A 35 0.86 3.40 -0.99
N PHE A 36 -0.26 3.30 -1.71
CA PHE A 36 -1.60 3.70 -1.23
C PHE A 36 -2.23 2.65 -0.30
N VAL A 37 -1.84 1.40 -0.45
CA VAL A 37 -2.26 0.23 0.33
C VAL A 37 -0.99 -0.45 0.85
N ARG A 38 -0.94 -0.73 2.15
CA ARG A 38 0.16 -1.44 2.79
C ARG A 38 -0.34 -2.53 3.71
N TYR A 39 0.54 -3.41 4.15
CA TYR A 39 0.26 -4.36 5.21
C TYR A 39 0.60 -3.74 6.58
N ASN A 40 -0.28 -3.90 7.56
CA ASN A 40 0.02 -3.62 8.97
C ASN A 40 0.84 -4.77 9.60
N GLU A 41 1.14 -4.66 10.88
CA GLU A 41 1.91 -5.68 11.63
C GLU A 41 1.20 -7.04 11.68
N ASP A 42 -0.14 -7.03 11.64
CA ASP A 42 -0.99 -8.23 11.60
C ASP A 42 -1.12 -8.84 10.19
N GLY A 43 -0.49 -8.23 9.18
CA GLY A 43 -0.55 -8.68 7.79
C GLY A 43 -1.85 -8.34 7.06
N GLU A 44 -2.66 -7.42 7.60
CA GLU A 44 -3.90 -6.93 6.98
C GLU A 44 -3.65 -5.73 6.07
N GLU A 45 -4.37 -5.65 4.95
CA GLU A 45 -4.30 -4.49 4.05
C GLU A 45 -4.94 -3.25 4.69
N VAL A 46 -4.16 -2.18 4.83
CA VAL A 46 -4.58 -0.86 5.33
C VAL A 46 -4.27 0.24 4.33
N LEU A 47 -5.05 1.33 4.34
CA LEU A 47 -4.73 2.50 3.54
C LEU A 47 -3.63 3.33 4.21
N SER A 48 -2.76 3.93 3.41
CA SER A 48 -1.68 4.82 3.89
C SER A 48 -2.07 6.31 3.88
N PHE A 49 -3.27 6.66 3.41
CA PHE A 49 -3.65 8.03 3.08
C PHE A 49 -5.11 8.37 3.44
N GLY A 50 -5.39 9.67 3.41
CA GLY A 50 -6.74 10.21 3.59
C GLY A 50 -7.33 9.94 4.98
N LYS A 51 -8.65 10.09 5.09
CA LYS A 51 -9.40 9.90 6.35
C LYS A 51 -9.41 8.46 6.87
N TYR A 52 -9.05 7.50 6.03
CA TYR A 52 -8.99 6.08 6.38
C TYR A 52 -7.53 5.59 6.48
N ARG A 53 -6.57 6.49 6.67
CA ARG A 53 -5.19 6.10 6.97
C ARG A 53 -5.17 5.16 8.17
N ASP A 54 -4.40 4.08 8.06
CA ASP A 54 -4.22 3.02 9.05
C ASP A 54 -5.49 2.19 9.33
N ILE A 55 -6.57 2.41 8.58
CA ILE A 55 -7.78 1.61 8.67
C ILE A 55 -7.72 0.46 7.66
N THR A 56 -8.12 -0.73 8.09
CA THR A 56 -8.10 -1.94 7.26
C THR A 56 -9.12 -1.85 6.14
N LEU A 57 -8.79 -2.41 4.98
CA LEU A 57 -9.73 -2.55 3.86
C LEU A 57 -10.98 -3.32 4.27
N LYS A 58 -10.84 -4.27 5.19
CA LYS A 58 -11.95 -5.04 5.77
C LYS A 58 -12.90 -4.16 6.57
N GLN A 59 -12.38 -3.29 7.44
CA GLN A 59 -13.20 -2.35 8.19
C GLN A 59 -13.92 -1.38 7.25
N ILE A 60 -13.20 -0.80 6.29
CA ILE A 60 -13.78 0.12 5.30
C ILE A 60 -14.86 -0.58 4.47
N TRP A 61 -14.66 -1.84 4.09
CA TRP A 61 -15.64 -2.62 3.35
C TRP A 61 -16.95 -2.80 4.12
N ASN A 62 -16.86 -3.01 5.43
CA ASN A 62 -18.03 -3.18 6.29
C ASN A 62 -18.73 -1.85 6.58
N ASP A 63 -17.97 -0.79 6.88
CA ASP A 63 -18.52 0.50 7.30
C ASP A 63 -18.98 1.36 6.12
N ASN A 64 -18.22 1.34 5.02
CA ASN A 64 -18.45 2.18 3.85
C ASN A 64 -17.97 1.50 2.55
N PRO A 65 -18.69 0.48 2.05
CA PRO A 65 -18.33 -0.22 0.82
C PRO A 65 -18.31 0.72 -0.40
N GLY A 66 -19.05 1.83 -0.37
CA GLY A 66 -19.04 2.86 -1.42
C GLY A 66 -17.67 3.50 -1.64
N TYR A 67 -16.79 3.48 -0.64
CA TYR A 67 -15.43 3.99 -0.77
C TYR A 67 -14.59 3.22 -1.81
N PHE A 68 -14.83 1.91 -1.97
CA PHE A 68 -14.20 1.11 -3.01
C PHE A 68 -14.62 1.57 -4.41
N SER A 69 -15.89 1.93 -4.60
CA SER A 69 -16.37 2.49 -5.87
C SER A 69 -15.76 3.87 -6.14
N TRP A 70 -15.60 4.70 -5.10
CA TRP A 70 -14.92 5.99 -5.24
C TRP A 70 -13.46 5.83 -5.68
N ILE A 71 -12.66 4.95 -5.06
CA ILE A 71 -11.28 4.70 -5.49
C ILE A 71 -11.23 4.18 -6.93
N ASN A 72 -12.15 3.29 -7.31
CA ASN A 72 -12.20 2.74 -8.66
C ASN A 72 -12.45 3.79 -9.75
N ASN A 73 -13.23 4.82 -9.44
CA ASN A 73 -13.57 5.90 -10.35
C ASN A 73 -12.63 7.11 -10.28
N ALA A 74 -11.96 7.32 -9.14
CA ALA A 74 -10.98 8.38 -8.95
C ALA A 74 -9.67 8.11 -9.72
N ASP A 75 -8.81 9.12 -9.81
CA ASP A 75 -7.53 9.02 -10.51
C ASP A 75 -6.45 8.36 -9.63
N PHE A 76 -6.53 7.04 -9.51
CA PHE A 76 -5.50 6.21 -8.89
C PHE A 76 -4.81 5.32 -9.92
N PRO A 77 -3.51 4.98 -9.71
CA PRO A 77 -2.81 4.02 -10.54
C PRO A 77 -3.55 2.68 -10.65
N LEU A 78 -3.42 2.04 -11.82
CA LEU A 78 -4.16 0.82 -12.13
C LEU A 78 -3.91 -0.31 -11.12
N TYR A 79 -2.68 -0.46 -10.65
CA TYR A 79 -2.34 -1.49 -9.67
C TYR A 79 -3.04 -1.26 -8.32
N THR A 80 -3.20 -0.01 -7.88
CA THR A 80 -3.96 0.33 -6.66
C THR A 80 -5.43 -0.03 -6.84
N LYS A 81 -6.02 0.34 -7.99
CA LYS A 81 -7.39 -0.04 -8.33
C LYS A 81 -7.58 -1.56 -8.36
N ASN A 82 -6.60 -2.29 -8.89
CA ASN A 82 -6.64 -3.74 -8.94
C ASN A 82 -6.61 -4.37 -7.54
N VAL A 83 -5.77 -3.88 -6.63
CA VAL A 83 -5.76 -4.34 -5.22
C VAL A 83 -7.15 -4.15 -4.59
N MET A 84 -7.74 -2.97 -4.74
CA MET A 84 -9.08 -2.67 -4.20
C MET A 84 -10.17 -3.56 -4.81
N ARG A 85 -10.14 -3.81 -6.13
CA ARG A 85 -11.11 -4.70 -6.81
C ARG A 85 -10.97 -6.16 -6.41
N ASN A 86 -9.73 -6.64 -6.27
CA ASN A 86 -9.45 -8.01 -5.86
C ASN A 86 -9.94 -8.23 -4.43
N PHE A 87 -9.66 -7.28 -3.53
CA PHE A 87 -10.18 -7.31 -2.16
C PHE A 87 -11.71 -7.34 -2.14
N ALA A 88 -12.38 -6.43 -2.86
CA ALA A 88 -13.84 -6.40 -2.93
C ALA A 88 -14.44 -7.71 -3.49
N THR A 89 -13.80 -8.30 -4.51
CA THR A 89 -14.22 -9.59 -5.07
C THR A 89 -14.08 -10.71 -4.04
N LYS A 90 -12.97 -10.78 -3.32
CA LYS A 90 -12.75 -11.74 -2.23
C LYS A 90 -13.86 -11.63 -1.17
N MET A 91 -14.16 -10.42 -0.70
CA MET A 91 -15.22 -10.19 0.30
C MET A 91 -16.61 -10.62 -0.20
N LYS A 92 -16.94 -10.34 -1.47
CA LYS A 92 -18.21 -10.79 -2.08
C LYS A 92 -18.30 -12.32 -2.16
N LEU A 93 -17.21 -12.99 -2.53
CA LEU A 93 -17.16 -14.45 -2.59
C LEU A 93 -17.32 -15.05 -1.19
N GLU A 94 -16.59 -14.54 -0.20
CA GLU A 94 -16.73 -14.99 1.19
C GLU A 94 -18.17 -14.85 1.69
N ASN A 95 -18.83 -13.73 1.42
CA ASN A 95 -20.23 -13.52 1.81
C ASN A 95 -21.21 -14.42 1.04
N LYS A 96 -20.89 -14.81 -0.20
CA LYS A 96 -21.72 -15.72 -1.00
C LYS A 96 -21.66 -17.16 -0.51
N PHE A 97 -20.51 -17.62 0.00
CA PHE A 97 -20.31 -19.01 0.45
C PHE A 97 -20.44 -19.21 1.97
N LYS A 98 -20.55 -18.12 2.75
CA LYS A 98 -20.92 -18.17 4.17
C LYS A 98 -22.44 -18.27 4.41
N ASN A 99 -23.25 -17.98 3.38
CA ASN A 99 -24.69 -18.20 3.34
C ASN A 99 -25.02 -19.45 2.53
#